data_AF-A0A402ATJ5-F1
#
_entry.id   AF-A0A402ATJ5-F1
#
_cell.length_a   1.000
_cell.length_b   1.000
_cell.length_c   1.000
_cell.angle_alpha   90.00
_cell.angle_beta   90.00
_cell.angle_gamma   90.00
#
_symmetry.space_group_name_H-M   'P 1'
#
loop_
_entity.id
_entity.type
_entity.pdbx_description
1 polymer ?
#
loop_
_entity_poly.entity_id
_entity_poly.type
_entity_poly.pdbx_seq_one_letter_code
_entity_poly.pdbx_strand_id
1 'polypeptide(L)'
;MLTIDIDTARRFILGKQGLWPGRRWRGIEGTEQAMRAMEYLQLDPLQIIARSQDIKLHSRVLDYTPGMWEDVTYQQRKFFDWGGWLAVRAMDELPYWRVVMRRERDSGARLLDIARNHADAIAEMRAVLHERGIVGNRDFAMATRTRTQSYRAARTARSPCIICGALVK
;
A
#
# COMPACT_ATOMS: atom_id res chain seq x y z
N MET A 1 -33.02 -18.38 6.38
CA MET A 1 -31.56 -18.56 6.62
C MET A 1 -31.03 -19.38 5.45
N LEU A 2 -30.05 -18.87 4.71
CA LEU A 2 -29.43 -19.61 3.61
C LEU A 2 -28.39 -20.58 4.18
N THR A 3 -28.57 -21.89 3.95
CA THR A 3 -27.62 -22.93 4.37
C THR A 3 -26.79 -23.35 3.15
N ILE A 4 -25.47 -23.30 3.28
CA ILE A 4 -24.53 -23.76 2.25
C ILE A 4 -23.66 -24.88 2.81
N ASP A 5 -23.26 -25.82 1.97
CA ASP A 5 -22.30 -26.87 2.34
C ASP A 5 -20.86 -26.31 2.40
N ILE A 6 -19.95 -27.11 2.97
CA ILE A 6 -18.56 -26.72 3.19
C ILE A 6 -17.78 -26.49 1.88
N ASP A 7 -18.11 -27.21 0.81
CA ASP A 7 -17.41 -27.07 -0.46
C ASP A 7 -17.87 -25.83 -1.21
N THR A 8 -19.16 -25.49 -1.13
CA THR A 8 -19.70 -24.21 -1.60
C THR A 8 -19.05 -23.04 -0.85
N ALA A 9 -18.92 -23.12 0.48
CA ALA A 9 -18.26 -22.08 1.28
C ALA A 9 -16.78 -21.89 0.89
N ARG A 10 -16.03 -22.98 0.69
CA ARG A 10 -14.62 -22.94 0.26
C ARG A 10 -14.48 -22.31 -1.12
N ARG A 11 -15.29 -22.74 -2.09
CA ARG A 11 -15.28 -22.18 -3.44
C ARG A 11 -15.66 -20.72 -3.45
N PHE A 12 -16.59 -20.30 -2.59
CA PHE A 12 -16.94 -18.89 -2.42
C PHE A 12 -15.73 -18.07 -1.94
N ILE A 13 -15.04 -18.49 -0.88
CA ILE A 13 -13.88 -17.76 -0.35
C ILE A 13 -12.74 -17.72 -1.39
N LEU A 14 -12.41 -18.86 -1.99
CA LEU A 14 -11.36 -18.93 -3.02
C LEU A 14 -11.73 -18.09 -4.24
N GLY A 15 -13.00 -18.12 -4.64
CA GLY A 15 -13.50 -17.35 -5.77
C GLY A 15 -13.55 -15.86 -5.52
N LYS A 16 -13.88 -15.43 -4.30
CA LYS A 16 -13.82 -14.03 -3.89
C LYS A 16 -12.38 -13.51 -3.96
N GLN A 17 -11.40 -14.30 -3.52
CA GLN A 17 -9.97 -13.95 -3.57
C GLN A 17 -9.29 -14.18 -4.93
N GLY A 18 -10.02 -14.68 -5.92
CA GLY A 18 -9.47 -14.93 -7.26
C GLY A 18 -8.60 -16.18 -7.42
N LEU A 19 -8.67 -17.09 -6.46
CA LEU A 19 -7.94 -18.37 -6.48
C LEU A 19 -8.75 -19.50 -7.12
N TRP A 20 -10.05 -19.32 -7.31
CA TRP A 20 -10.93 -20.32 -7.92
C TRP A 20 -12.02 -19.69 -8.83
N PRO A 21 -12.16 -20.11 -10.10
CA PRO A 21 -11.18 -20.87 -10.86
C PRO A 21 -9.83 -20.12 -10.94
N GLY A 22 -8.74 -20.88 -10.93
CA GLY A 22 -7.39 -20.31 -10.91
C GLY A 22 -7.05 -19.55 -12.20
N ARG A 23 -6.16 -18.57 -12.11
CA ARG A 23 -5.57 -17.82 -13.24
C ARG A 23 -6.59 -17.34 -14.30
N ARG A 24 -7.72 -16.79 -13.85
CA ARG A 24 -8.81 -16.33 -14.75
C ARG A 24 -8.61 -14.93 -15.34
N TRP A 25 -7.57 -14.21 -14.93
CA TRP A 25 -7.23 -12.88 -15.42
C TRP A 25 -5.99 -12.91 -16.30
N ARG A 26 -5.76 -11.88 -17.12
CA ARG A 26 -4.60 -11.81 -18.03
C ARG A 26 -4.02 -10.40 -18.15
N GLY A 27 -2.69 -10.31 -18.18
CA GLY A 27 -1.95 -9.07 -18.45
C GLY A 27 -2.21 -7.96 -17.44
N ILE A 28 -1.98 -6.72 -17.86
CA ILE A 28 -2.05 -5.55 -16.98
C ILE A 28 -3.48 -5.24 -16.51
N GLU A 29 -4.48 -5.40 -17.39
CA GLU A 29 -5.89 -5.24 -17.03
C GLU A 29 -6.33 -6.31 -16.02
N GLY A 30 -5.88 -7.55 -16.25
CA GLY A 30 -6.09 -8.65 -15.31
C GLY A 30 -5.40 -8.44 -13.96
N THR A 31 -4.26 -7.75 -13.94
CA THR A 31 -3.55 -7.38 -12.72
C THR A 31 -4.38 -6.42 -11.87
N GLU A 32 -4.96 -5.38 -12.47
CA GLU A 32 -5.90 -4.50 -11.78
C GLU A 32 -7.09 -5.29 -11.20
N GLN A 33 -7.73 -6.13 -12.02
CA GLN A 33 -8.89 -6.90 -11.58
C GLN A 33 -8.55 -7.86 -10.42
N ALA A 34 -7.39 -8.52 -10.49
CA ALA A 34 -6.90 -9.39 -9.43
C ALA A 34 -6.61 -8.61 -8.13
N MET A 35 -5.98 -7.43 -8.23
CA MET A 35 -5.70 -6.55 -7.10
C MET A 35 -6.99 -6.08 -6.41
N ARG A 36 -8.02 -5.71 -7.16
CA ARG A 36 -9.34 -5.36 -6.61
C ARG A 36 -10.01 -6.56 -5.94
N ALA A 37 -9.96 -7.74 -6.56
CA ALA A 37 -10.58 -8.94 -6.02
C ALA A 37 -9.93 -9.44 -4.72
N MET A 38 -8.61 -9.30 -4.57
CA MET A 38 -7.90 -9.70 -3.35
C MET A 38 -7.98 -8.67 -2.21
N GLU A 39 -8.48 -7.46 -2.48
CA GLU A 39 -8.66 -6.31 -1.57
C GLU A 39 -7.34 -5.73 -1.02
N TYR A 40 -6.42 -6.58 -0.52
CA TYR A 40 -5.13 -6.18 0.03
C TYR A 40 -3.96 -6.91 -0.62
N LEU A 41 -3.16 -6.18 -1.41
CA LEU A 41 -1.85 -6.65 -1.84
C LEU A 41 -0.79 -6.13 -0.87
N GLN A 42 -0.36 -6.98 0.05
CA GLN A 42 0.74 -6.66 0.96
C GLN A 42 2.07 -6.58 0.19
N LEU A 43 2.79 -5.47 0.38
CA LEU A 43 4.12 -5.26 -0.16
C LEU A 43 5.18 -5.80 0.81
N ASP A 44 6.06 -6.64 0.27
CA ASP A 44 7.24 -7.11 0.97
C ASP A 44 8.49 -6.61 0.23
N PRO A 45 9.39 -5.87 0.91
CA PRO A 45 10.68 -5.48 0.34
C PRO A 45 11.67 -6.65 0.23
N LEU A 46 11.44 -7.78 0.91
CA LEU A 46 12.34 -8.92 0.88
C LEU A 46 12.16 -9.72 -0.41
N GLN A 47 13.28 -10.00 -1.07
CA GLN A 47 13.34 -10.84 -2.27
C GLN A 47 14.32 -11.98 -2.02
N ILE A 48 13.81 -13.09 -1.48
CA ILE A 48 14.61 -14.32 -1.31
C ILE A 48 14.65 -15.10 -2.64
N ILE A 49 13.47 -15.33 -3.22
CA ILE A 49 13.32 -15.94 -4.55
C ILE A 49 12.52 -14.99 -5.46
N ALA A 50 11.37 -14.54 -4.97
CA ALA A 50 10.55 -13.49 -5.56
C ALA A 50 9.88 -12.69 -4.44
N ARG A 51 9.43 -11.47 -4.73
CA ARG A 51 8.69 -10.66 -3.76
C ARG A 51 7.29 -11.24 -3.55
N SER A 52 6.77 -11.16 -2.34
CA SER A 52 5.50 -11.82 -1.98
C SER A 52 4.32 -11.36 -2.86
N GLN A 53 4.26 -10.08 -3.21
CA GLN A 53 3.26 -9.49 -4.07
C GLN A 53 3.29 -10.05 -5.50
N ASP A 54 4.49 -10.33 -6.03
CA ASP A 54 4.64 -10.90 -7.37
C ASP A 54 4.12 -12.34 -7.41
N ILE A 55 4.41 -13.14 -6.37
CA ILE A 55 3.89 -14.52 -6.25
C ILE A 55 2.35 -14.51 -6.19
N LYS A 56 1.77 -13.60 -5.40
CA LYS A 56 0.31 -13.46 -5.26
C LYS A 56 -0.35 -13.16 -6.59
N LEU A 57 0.21 -12.27 -7.39
CA LEU A 57 -0.36 -11.89 -8.68
C LEU A 57 -0.10 -12.95 -9.76
N HIS A 58 1.08 -13.56 -9.79
CA HIS A 58 1.39 -14.63 -10.73
C HIS A 58 0.44 -15.85 -10.60
N SER A 59 0.01 -16.18 -9.37
CA SER A 59 -0.99 -17.24 -9.13
C SER A 59 -2.41 -16.93 -9.64
N ARG A 60 -2.69 -15.68 -10.01
CA ARG A 60 -4.03 -15.18 -10.39
C ARG A 60 -4.10 -14.67 -11.83
N VAL A 61 -2.98 -14.25 -12.40
CA VAL A 61 -2.94 -13.53 -13.67
C VAL A 61 -2.04 -14.28 -14.66
N LEU A 62 -2.59 -14.59 -15.83
CA LEU A 62 -1.86 -15.09 -16.99
C LEU A 62 -1.00 -13.97 -17.57
N ASP A 63 0.21 -14.32 -18.01
CA ASP A 63 1.19 -13.37 -18.57
C ASP A 63 1.62 -12.26 -17.59
N TYR A 64 1.47 -12.50 -16.28
CA TYR A 64 1.98 -11.59 -15.26
C TYR A 64 3.51 -11.50 -15.28
N THR A 65 4.03 -10.28 -15.35
CA THR A 65 5.44 -9.97 -15.16
C THR A 65 5.62 -8.98 -14.00
N PRO A 66 6.74 -9.07 -13.25
CA PRO A 66 7.09 -8.03 -12.28
C PRO A 66 7.08 -6.64 -12.94
N GLY A 67 6.56 -5.63 -12.25
CA GLY A 67 6.33 -4.29 -12.80
C GLY A 67 4.85 -3.98 -13.05
N MET A 68 4.02 -4.98 -13.38
CA MET A 68 2.62 -4.74 -13.73
C MET A 68 1.82 -4.12 -12.57
N TRP A 69 2.06 -4.54 -11.31
CA TRP A 69 1.36 -3.95 -10.17
C TRP A 69 1.83 -2.53 -9.89
N GLU A 70 3.13 -2.26 -10.06
CA GLU A 70 3.71 -0.92 -9.93
C GLU A 70 3.12 0.03 -10.97
N ASP A 71 2.94 -0.42 -12.21
CA ASP A 71 2.35 0.39 -13.29
C ASP A 71 0.91 0.78 -12.96
N VAL A 72 0.10 -0.20 -12.55
CA VAL A 72 -1.31 0.04 -12.19
C VAL A 72 -1.41 0.95 -10.94
N THR A 73 -0.51 0.78 -9.97
CA THR A 73 -0.53 1.52 -8.70
C THR A 73 0.00 2.94 -8.86
N TYR A 74 1.21 3.09 -9.40
CA TYR A 74 1.95 4.35 -9.35
C TYR A 74 1.88 5.14 -10.66
N GLN A 75 1.91 4.46 -11.82
CA GLN A 75 1.82 5.15 -13.12
C GLN A 75 0.37 5.52 -13.45
N GLN A 76 -0.55 4.57 -13.33
CA GLN A 76 -1.97 4.79 -13.60
C GLN A 76 -2.73 5.37 -12.40
N ARG A 77 -2.12 5.42 -11.20
CA ARG A 77 -2.71 5.95 -9.96
C ARG A 77 -4.06 5.34 -9.57
N LYS A 78 -4.27 4.07 -9.92
CA LYS A 78 -5.52 3.36 -9.63
C LYS A 78 -5.56 2.78 -8.21
N PHE A 79 -4.41 2.76 -7.53
CA PHE A 79 -4.26 2.24 -6.18
C PHE A 79 -3.35 3.14 -5.34
N PHE A 80 -3.43 3.00 -4.02
CA PHE A 80 -2.55 3.64 -3.06
C PHE A 80 -2.01 2.61 -2.06
N ASP A 81 -0.78 2.81 -1.56
CA ASP A 81 -0.24 2.02 -0.46
C ASP A 81 -0.27 2.79 0.86
N TRP A 82 -0.69 2.12 1.93
CA TRP A 82 -0.65 2.69 3.28
C TRP A 82 -0.70 1.61 4.37
N GLY A 83 -0.26 1.99 5.57
CA GLY A 83 -0.55 1.30 6.81
C GLY A 83 0.57 0.42 7.36
N GLY A 84 0.23 -0.27 8.46
CA GLY A 84 1.07 -1.10 9.32
C GLY A 84 2.02 -2.11 8.64
N TRP A 85 1.66 -2.52 7.45
CA TRP A 85 2.16 -3.68 6.75
C TRP A 85 2.27 -3.40 5.25
N LEU A 86 2.15 -2.12 4.85
CA LEU A 86 2.20 -1.63 3.47
C LEU A 86 1.27 -2.43 2.55
N ALA A 87 -0.03 -2.18 2.65
CA ALA A 87 -1.01 -2.80 1.78
C ALA A 87 -1.41 -1.83 0.65
N VAL A 88 -1.37 -2.31 -0.59
CA VAL A 88 -1.93 -1.63 -1.76
C VAL A 88 -3.43 -1.86 -1.81
N ARG A 89 -4.20 -0.78 -2.01
CA ARG A 89 -5.66 -0.72 -1.98
C ARG A 89 -6.19 0.17 -3.10
N ALA A 90 -7.42 -0.08 -3.53
CA ALA A 90 -8.00 0.64 -4.65
C ALA A 90 -8.23 2.12 -4.30
N MET A 91 -7.96 3.02 -5.26
CA MET A 91 -7.99 4.47 -5.03
C MET A 91 -9.40 5.00 -4.72
N ASP A 92 -10.43 4.37 -5.30
CA ASP A 92 -11.84 4.65 -5.03
C ASP A 92 -12.25 4.37 -3.57
N GLU A 93 -11.52 3.50 -2.86
CA GLU A 93 -11.76 3.23 -1.45
C GLU A 93 -11.07 4.22 -0.50
N LEU A 94 -10.18 5.08 -0.99
CA LEU A 94 -9.43 6.04 -0.17
C LEU A 94 -10.33 6.88 0.77
N PRO A 95 -11.52 7.37 0.37
CA PRO A 95 -12.40 8.11 1.28
C PRO A 95 -12.81 7.31 2.52
N TYR A 96 -13.03 6.00 2.39
CA TYR A 96 -13.35 5.12 3.52
C TYR A 96 -12.13 4.90 4.40
N TRP A 97 -10.96 4.67 3.78
CA TRP A 97 -9.70 4.51 4.50
C TRP A 97 -9.26 5.76 5.25
N ARG A 98 -9.61 6.96 4.77
CA ARG A 98 -9.34 8.22 5.48
C ARG A 98 -9.95 8.26 6.87
N VAL A 99 -11.07 7.57 7.12
CA VAL A 99 -11.65 7.46 8.46
C VAL A 99 -10.72 6.66 9.38
N VAL A 100 -10.20 5.53 8.89
CA VAL A 100 -9.26 4.68 9.64
C VAL A 100 -7.93 5.41 9.85
N MET A 101 -7.40 6.06 8.81
CA MET A 101 -6.18 6.88 8.89
C MET A 101 -6.28 7.97 9.95
N ARG A 102 -7.41 8.69 10.02
CA ARG A 102 -7.65 9.70 11.06
C ARG A 102 -7.69 9.09 12.45
N ARG A 103 -8.43 7.98 12.62
CA ARG A 103 -8.48 7.29 13.91
C ARG A 103 -7.10 6.84 14.37
N GLU A 104 -6.31 6.23 13.49
CA GLU A 104 -4.93 5.81 13.82
C GLU A 104 -4.02 6.99 14.17
N ARG A 105 -4.20 8.13 13.50
CA ARG A 105 -3.48 9.38 13.83
C ARG A 105 -3.85 9.87 15.22
N ASP A 106 -5.13 9.90 15.54
CA ASP A 106 -5.65 10.54 16.75
C ASP A 106 -5.48 9.65 17.99
N SER A 107 -5.55 8.32 17.83
CA SER A 107 -5.37 7.36 18.92
C SER A 107 -3.92 6.91 19.13
N GLY A 108 -3.04 7.12 18.13
CA GLY A 108 -1.67 6.64 18.16
C GLY A 108 -0.74 7.57 18.94
N ALA A 109 -0.59 7.36 20.25
CA ALA A 109 0.31 8.18 21.09
C ALA A 109 1.73 8.33 20.49
N ARG A 110 2.29 7.24 19.95
CA ARG A 110 3.58 7.24 19.24
C ARG A 110 3.58 8.09 17.98
N LEU A 111 2.49 8.06 17.21
CA LEU A 111 2.36 8.84 15.97
C LEU A 111 2.22 10.33 16.27
N LEU A 112 1.47 10.69 17.30
CA LEU A 112 1.34 12.06 17.78
C LEU A 112 2.68 12.58 18.29
N ASP A 113 3.43 11.78 19.05
CA ASP A 113 4.77 12.14 19.53
C ASP A 113 5.75 12.38 18.37
N ILE A 114 5.81 11.45 17.40
CA ILE A 114 6.61 11.63 16.17
C ILE A 114 6.19 12.91 15.42
N ALA A 115 4.88 13.17 15.29
CA ALA A 115 4.39 14.35 14.59
C ALA A 115 4.78 15.66 15.30
N ARG A 116 4.81 15.68 16.64
CA ARG A 116 5.27 16.84 17.42
C ARG A 116 6.78 17.02 17.31
N ASN A 117 7.55 15.95 17.51
CA ASN A 117 9.01 15.97 17.51
C ASN A 117 9.62 16.25 16.12
N HIS A 118 8.83 16.09 15.05
CA HIS A 118 9.25 16.31 13.67
C HIS A 118 8.33 17.27 12.91
N ALA A 119 7.66 18.20 13.61
CA ALA A 119 6.70 19.12 13.00
C ALA A 119 7.30 19.94 11.84
N ASP A 120 8.49 20.49 12.02
CA ASP A 120 9.18 21.30 11.01
C ASP A 120 9.52 20.48 9.76
N ALA A 121 10.03 19.26 9.94
CA ALA A 121 10.34 18.36 8.84
C ALA A 121 9.07 17.94 8.06
N ILE A 122 7.93 17.80 8.74
CA ILE A 122 6.64 17.53 8.07
C ILE A 122 6.18 18.75 7.27
N ALA A 123 6.35 19.97 7.81
CA ALA A 123 6.00 21.20 7.12
C ALA A 123 6.86 21.40 5.87
N GLU A 124 8.18 21.21 5.98
CA GLU A 124 9.12 21.23 4.85
C GLU A 124 8.73 20.19 3.78
N MET A 125 8.47 18.95 4.18
CA MET A 125 8.09 17.89 3.24
C MET A 125 6.82 18.25 2.46
N ARG A 126 5.82 18.83 3.14
CA ARG A 126 4.58 19.26 2.49
C ARG A 126 4.80 20.42 1.52
N ALA A 127 5.65 21.38 1.87
CA ALA A 127 6.00 22.49 0.99
C ALA A 127 6.68 21.96 -0.29
N VAL A 128 7.68 21.09 -0.12
CA VAL A 128 8.41 20.44 -1.22
C VAL A 128 7.48 19.61 -2.10
N LEU A 129 6.57 18.81 -1.51
CA LEU A 129 5.56 18.05 -2.25
C LEU A 129 4.61 18.95 -3.03
N HIS A 130 4.25 20.11 -2.48
CA HIS A 130 3.37 21.06 -3.15
C HIS A 130 4.05 21.71 -4.36
N GLU A 131 5.31 22.09 -4.22
CA GLU A 131 6.09 22.77 -5.25
C GLU A 131 6.56 21.82 -6.36
N ARG A 132 7.13 20.67 -5.99
CA ARG A 132 7.83 19.76 -6.92
C ARG A 132 6.99 18.55 -7.33
N GLY A 133 5.86 18.32 -6.68
CA GLY A 133 5.00 17.16 -6.93
C GLY A 133 5.63 15.87 -6.42
N ILE A 134 6.11 15.01 -7.34
CA ILE A 134 6.67 13.70 -6.99
C ILE A 134 8.09 13.87 -6.48
N VAL A 135 8.33 13.50 -5.23
CA VAL A 135 9.67 13.54 -4.60
C VAL A 135 9.98 12.21 -3.91
N GLY A 136 11.23 11.77 -4.06
CA GLY A 136 11.78 10.61 -3.37
C GLY A 136 12.53 11.00 -2.11
N ASN A 137 12.90 10.01 -1.29
CA ASN A 137 13.68 10.26 -0.07
C ASN A 137 15.08 10.86 -0.37
N ARG A 138 15.57 10.75 -1.62
CA ARG A 138 16.83 11.34 -2.07
C ARG A 138 16.75 12.84 -2.32
N ASP A 139 15.53 13.38 -2.46
CA ASP A 139 15.29 14.81 -2.73
C ASP A 139 15.37 15.68 -1.47
N PHE A 140 15.53 15.07 -0.30
CA PHE A 140 15.62 15.75 1.00
C PHE A 140 17.07 15.74 1.52
N ALA A 141 17.56 16.91 1.94
CA ALA A 141 18.91 17.04 2.50
C ALA A 141 19.03 16.30 3.84
N MET A 142 20.07 15.48 4.00
CA MET A 142 20.25 14.60 5.17
C MET A 142 20.86 15.29 6.41
N ALA A 143 20.76 16.62 6.53
CA ALA A 143 21.59 17.39 7.47
C ALA A 143 21.35 17.08 8.96
N THR A 144 20.18 16.55 9.34
CA THR A 144 19.81 16.37 10.76
C THR A 144 18.92 15.14 10.98
N ARG A 145 19.47 13.94 10.82
CA ARG A 145 18.82 12.71 11.34
C ARG A 145 19.69 12.04 12.39
N THR A 146 19.17 11.93 13.61
CA THR A 146 19.57 10.88 14.55
C THR A 146 19.35 9.54 13.87
N ARG A 147 20.44 8.87 13.48
CA ARG A 147 20.40 7.59 12.76
C ARG A 147 19.86 6.50 13.68
N THR A 148 18.54 6.33 13.70
CA THR A 148 17.92 5.15 14.32
C THR A 148 18.31 3.91 13.51
N GLN A 149 19.14 3.03 14.09
CA GLN A 149 19.45 1.71 13.54
C GLN A 149 18.26 0.77 13.73
N SER A 150 17.18 0.99 12.99
CA SER A 150 16.15 -0.04 12.83
C SER A 150 15.86 -0.23 11.35
N TYR A 151 15.64 -1.47 10.93
CA TYR A 151 15.21 -1.81 9.57
C TYR A 151 13.93 -1.03 9.16
N ARG A 152 13.14 -0.58 10.14
CA ARG A 152 11.94 0.26 9.95
C ARG A 152 12.19 1.77 10.01
N ALA A 153 13.43 2.26 10.11
CA ALA A 153 13.71 3.69 10.33
C ALA A 153 13.19 4.60 9.20
N ALA A 154 13.22 4.12 7.95
CA ALA A 154 12.64 4.85 6.81
C ALA A 154 11.11 4.97 6.87
N ARG A 155 10.45 4.07 7.62
CA ARG A 155 9.00 4.05 7.82
C ARG A 155 8.56 5.09 8.84
N THR A 156 9.36 5.34 9.87
CA THR A 156 9.07 6.30 10.94
C THR A 156 8.92 7.73 10.42
N ALA A 157 9.68 8.11 9.40
CA ALA A 157 9.59 9.44 8.78
C ALA A 157 8.51 9.57 7.69
N ARG A 158 8.15 8.48 7.00
CA ARG A 158 7.07 8.49 5.98
C ARG A 158 5.67 8.35 6.59
N SER A 159 5.57 7.64 7.71
CA SER A 159 4.28 7.36 8.36
C SER A 159 3.45 8.62 8.60
N PRO A 160 4.01 9.74 9.11
CA PRO A 160 3.23 10.98 9.30
C PRO A 160 2.66 11.57 8.02
N CYS A 161 3.35 11.46 6.87
CA CYS A 161 2.93 12.10 5.62
C CYS A 161 1.96 11.28 4.77
N ILE A 162 2.02 9.94 4.85
CA ILE A 162 0.97 9.09 4.26
C ILE A 162 -0.31 9.21 5.12
N ILE A 163 -0.16 9.31 6.45
CA ILE A 163 -1.29 9.49 7.38
C ILE A 163 -1.94 10.88 7.26
N CYS A 164 -1.16 11.92 6.95
CA CYS A 164 -1.68 13.27 6.72
C CYS A 164 -2.28 13.49 5.31
N GLY A 165 -2.32 12.46 4.46
CA GLY A 165 -2.88 12.56 3.10
C GLY A 165 -2.07 13.42 2.13
N ALA A 166 -0.82 13.76 2.47
CA ALA A 166 0.04 14.62 1.64
C ALA A 166 0.71 13.86 0.47
N LEU A 167 0.79 12.53 0.57
CA LEU A 167 1.47 11.66 -0.41
C LEU A 167 0.52 10.91 -1.36
N VAL A 168 -0.80 11.17 -1.28
CA VAL A 168 -1.80 10.57 -2.17
C VAL A 168 -2.41 11.68 -3.03
N LYS A 169 -1.69 12.12 -4.05
CA LYS A 169 -2.14 12.99 -5.14
C LYS A 169 -1.75 12.38 -6.47
#